data_AF-A0A2K2RSL9-F1
#
_entry.id   AF-A0A2K2RSL9-F1
#
_cell.length_a   1.000
_cell.length_b   1.000
_cell.length_c   1.000
_cell.angle_alpha   90.00
_cell.angle_beta   90.00
_cell.angle_gamma   90.00
#
_symmetry.space_group_name_H-M   'P 1'
#
loop_
_entity.id
_entity.type
_entity.pdbx_description
1 polymer ?
#
loop_
_entity_poly.entity_id
_entity_poly.type
_entity_poly.pdbx_seq_one_letter_code
_entity_poly.pdbx_strand_id
1 'polypeptide(L)'
;MTDEETEAVRAAIEGELRLLDPAVRSSRAETTRLLDPEFTEVGASGRRYTYEETIAGLAGHPGSAADGAVYEPSDITGVLLAPGLVHLTYETRFEGRHARRSSLWRKRDEETGWRMYYHQGTPVPPDVL
;
A
#
# COMPACT_ATOMS: atom_id res chain seq x y z
N MET A 1 -21.10 9.90 3.44
CA MET A 1 -20.58 8.58 3.79
C MET A 1 -21.27 8.13 5.06
N THR A 2 -21.60 6.86 5.17
CA THR A 2 -22.04 6.24 6.43
C THR A 2 -20.86 6.15 7.41
N ASP A 3 -21.13 5.90 8.69
CA ASP A 3 -20.08 5.70 9.70
C ASP A 3 -19.23 4.46 9.34
N GLU A 4 -19.88 3.40 8.84
CA GLU A 4 -19.22 2.17 8.37
C GLU A 4 -18.29 2.43 7.17
N GLU A 5 -18.74 3.21 6.18
CA GLU A 5 -17.90 3.63 5.05
C GLU A 5 -16.68 4.42 5.53
N THR A 6 -16.88 5.33 6.48
CA THR A 6 -15.82 6.17 7.04
C THR A 6 -14.79 5.33 7.80
N GLU A 7 -15.25 4.35 8.58
CA GLU A 7 -14.39 3.44 9.33
C GLU A 7 -13.60 2.51 8.40
N ALA A 8 -14.26 1.94 7.39
CA ALA A 8 -13.61 1.10 6.38
C ALA A 8 -12.48 1.84 5.66
N VAL A 9 -12.75 3.07 5.20
CA VAL A 9 -11.73 3.91 4.55
C VAL A 9 -10.61 4.26 5.52
N ARG A 10 -10.91 4.62 6.77
CA ARG A 10 -9.89 4.91 7.79
C ARG A 10 -8.97 3.72 8.02
N ALA A 11 -9.52 2.52 8.20
CA ALA A 11 -8.74 1.32 8.44
C ALA A 11 -7.82 0.97 7.25
N ALA A 12 -8.30 1.15 6.01
CA ALA A 12 -7.48 0.99 4.82
C ALA A 12 -6.32 2.00 4.78
N ILE A 13 -6.59 3.28 5.10
CA ILE A 13 -5.56 4.34 5.17
C ILE A 13 -4.52 4.00 6.23
N GLU A 14 -4.94 3.57 7.42
CA GLU A 14 -4.02 3.15 8.49
C GLU A 14 -3.13 1.98 8.04
N GLY A 15 -3.70 0.98 7.37
CA GLY A 15 -2.94 -0.12 6.79
C GLY A 15 -1.92 0.34 5.74
N GLU A 16 -2.30 1.28 4.87
CA GLU A 16 -1.42 1.86 3.86
C GLU A 16 -0.24 2.59 4.50
N LEU A 17 -0.52 3.46 5.46
CA LEU A 17 0.51 4.21 6.19
C LEU A 17 1.46 3.27 6.93
N ARG A 18 0.95 2.18 7.51
CA ARG A 18 1.79 1.13 8.11
C ARG A 18 2.70 0.48 7.08
N LEU A 19 2.23 0.18 5.87
CA LEU A 19 3.09 -0.40 4.82
C LEU A 19 4.14 0.57 4.25
N LEU A 20 3.96 1.88 4.46
CA LEU A 20 4.97 2.90 4.12
C LEU A 20 6.06 3.04 5.19
N ASP A 21 5.79 2.60 6.42
CA ASP A 21 6.77 2.61 7.52
C ASP A 21 7.92 1.62 7.24
N PRO A 22 9.18 2.07 7.19
CA PRO A 22 10.34 1.20 7.01
C PRO A 22 10.43 0.04 8.01
N ALA A 23 10.03 0.24 9.27
CA ALA A 23 10.06 -0.80 10.30
C ALA A 23 9.06 -1.93 10.02
N VAL A 24 7.89 -1.59 9.48
CA VAL A 24 6.87 -2.58 9.07
C VAL A 24 7.28 -3.26 7.78
N ARG A 25 7.72 -2.49 6.78
CA ARG A 25 8.08 -2.99 5.45
C ARG A 25 9.31 -3.90 5.45
N SER A 26 10.23 -3.67 6.39
CA SER A 26 11.38 -4.55 6.65
C SER A 26 11.00 -5.82 7.45
N SER A 27 9.88 -5.77 8.17
CA SER A 27 9.37 -6.90 8.94
C SER A 27 8.48 -7.79 8.08
N ARG A 28 9.00 -8.99 7.77
CA ARG A 28 8.20 -10.04 7.11
C ARG A 28 6.92 -10.33 7.90
N ALA A 29 7.00 -10.47 9.22
CA ALA A 29 5.85 -10.81 10.04
C ALA A 29 4.75 -9.73 9.94
N GLU A 30 5.10 -8.46 10.07
CA GLU A 30 4.13 -7.37 9.99
C GLU A 30 3.58 -7.19 8.57
N THR A 31 4.44 -7.26 7.55
CA THR A 31 4.03 -7.15 6.15
C THR A 31 3.04 -8.26 5.77
N THR A 32 3.32 -9.52 6.13
CA THR A 32 2.42 -10.65 5.84
C THR A 32 1.04 -10.52 6.49
N ARG A 33 0.90 -9.76 7.59
CA ARG A 33 -0.40 -9.49 8.22
C ARG A 33 -1.24 -8.49 7.45
N LEU A 34 -0.59 -7.60 6.69
CA LEU A 34 -1.22 -6.50 5.96
C LEU A 34 -1.46 -6.81 4.47
N LEU A 35 -0.83 -7.86 3.93
CA LEU A 35 -1.03 -8.29 2.55
C LEU A 35 -2.00 -9.46 2.45
N ASP A 36 -2.95 -9.38 1.53
CA ASP A 36 -3.85 -10.49 1.22
C ASP A 36 -3.04 -11.63 0.57
N PRO A 37 -3.33 -12.92 0.84
CA PRO A 37 -2.66 -14.02 0.15
C PRO A 37 -2.76 -13.99 -1.38
N GLU A 38 -3.76 -13.32 -1.95
CA GLU A 38 -3.90 -13.08 -3.38
C GLU A 38 -3.28 -11.75 -3.84
N PHE A 39 -2.43 -11.14 -3.02
CA PHE A 39 -1.82 -9.85 -3.32
C PHE A 39 -1.04 -9.84 -4.63
N THR A 40 -1.16 -8.72 -5.35
CA THR A 40 -0.34 -8.45 -6.52
C THR A 40 0.02 -6.98 -6.63
N GLU A 41 1.26 -6.72 -7.01
CA GLU A 41 1.78 -5.37 -7.23
C GLU A 41 2.21 -5.19 -8.68
N VAL A 42 1.95 -4.01 -9.25
CA VAL A 42 2.61 -3.54 -10.46
C VAL A 42 3.61 -2.45 -10.07
N GLY A 43 4.89 -2.79 -10.12
CA GLY A 43 5.97 -1.86 -9.79
C GLY A 43 6.20 -0.81 -10.89
N ALA A 44 7.06 0.17 -10.60
CA ALA A 44 7.36 1.26 -11.53
C ALA A 44 7.89 0.83 -12.91
N SER A 45 8.45 -0.38 -13.04
CA SER A 45 8.90 -0.98 -14.30
C SER A 45 7.78 -1.58 -15.14
N GLY A 46 6.55 -1.64 -14.61
CA GLY A 46 5.45 -2.41 -15.18
C GLY A 46 5.54 -3.91 -14.89
N ARG A 47 6.60 -4.39 -14.23
CA ARG A 47 6.67 -5.79 -13.78
C ARG A 47 5.59 -6.03 -12.71
N ARG A 48 4.92 -7.16 -12.85
CA ARG A 48 3.98 -7.68 -11.86
C ARG A 48 4.72 -8.55 -10.84
N TYR A 49 4.40 -8.36 -9.57
CA TYR A 49 4.92 -9.12 -8.44
C TYR A 49 3.76 -9.84 -7.76
N THR A 50 3.97 -11.10 -7.37
CA THR A 50 3.02 -11.85 -6.53
C THR A 50 3.26 -11.60 -5.05
N TYR A 51 2.35 -12.06 -4.21
CA TYR A 51 2.54 -12.13 -2.76
C TYR A 51 3.88 -12.79 -2.38
N GLU A 52 4.18 -13.98 -2.91
CA GLU A 52 5.40 -14.73 -2.58
C GLU A 52 6.67 -13.97 -2.99
N GLU A 53 6.67 -13.40 -4.20
CA GLU A 53 7.80 -12.61 -4.71
C GLU A 53 8.02 -11.34 -3.87
N THR A 54 6.94 -10.66 -3.49
CA THR A 54 6.98 -9.46 -2.65
C THR A 54 7.57 -9.79 -1.28
N ILE A 55 7.05 -10.83 -0.63
CA ILE A 55 7.49 -11.29 0.69
C ILE A 55 8.94 -11.83 0.66
N ALA A 56 9.36 -12.47 -0.43
CA ALA A 56 10.75 -12.89 -0.63
C ALA A 56 11.69 -11.69 -0.83
N GLY A 57 11.21 -10.62 -1.46
CA GLY A 57 11.98 -9.43 -1.81
C GLY A 57 12.11 -8.36 -0.72
N LEU A 58 11.47 -8.52 0.45
CA LEU A 58 11.44 -7.47 1.50
C LEU A 58 12.82 -7.05 1.98
N ALA A 59 13.75 -7.99 2.13
CA ALA A 59 15.11 -7.73 2.63
C ALA A 59 16.00 -6.92 1.66
N GLY A 60 15.62 -6.81 0.38
CA GLY A 60 16.40 -6.13 -0.66
C GLY A 60 15.79 -4.85 -1.21
N HIS A 61 14.65 -4.40 -0.68
CA HIS A 61 13.94 -3.22 -1.21
C HIS A 61 14.52 -1.90 -0.70
N PRO A 62 14.66 -0.86 -1.56
CA PRO A 62 15.04 0.49 -1.13
C PRO A 62 14.09 1.02 -0.06
N GLY A 63 14.63 1.49 1.07
CA GLY A 63 13.87 1.94 2.24
C GLY A 63 13.36 0.81 3.15
N SER A 64 13.75 -0.45 2.92
CA SER A 64 13.56 -1.55 3.88
C SER A 64 14.66 -1.64 4.94
N ALA A 65 15.59 -0.69 4.98
CA ALA A 65 16.45 -0.51 6.15
C ALA A 65 15.64 0.24 7.22
N ALA A 66 15.78 -0.13 8.50
CA ALA A 66 15.04 0.51 9.58
C ALA A 66 15.34 2.02 9.71
N ASP A 67 16.48 2.46 9.21
CA ASP A 67 16.96 3.85 9.07
C ASP A 67 16.85 4.39 7.63
N GLY A 68 16.13 3.69 6.75
CA GLY A 68 15.96 4.05 5.36
C GLY A 68 15.10 5.30 5.16
N ALA A 69 15.18 5.89 3.96
CA ALA A 69 14.32 7.00 3.57
C ALA A 69 12.83 6.64 3.77
N VAL A 70 12.04 7.62 4.18
CA VAL A 70 10.62 7.46 4.46
C VAL A 70 9.84 7.97 3.25
N TYR A 71 8.78 7.25 2.87
CA TYR A 71 7.83 7.78 1.89
C TYR A 71 7.04 8.93 2.52
N GLU A 72 6.90 10.02 1.79
CA GLU A 72 6.05 11.14 2.18
C GLU A 72 4.72 11.04 1.41
N PRO A 73 3.66 10.44 2.00
CA PRO A 73 2.36 10.36 1.35
C PRO A 73 1.61 11.70 1.44
N SER A 74 0.89 12.05 0.38
CA SER A 74 -0.03 13.19 0.34
C SER A 74 -1.31 12.83 -0.42
N ASP A 75 -2.32 13.68 -0.27
CA ASP A 75 -3.55 13.64 -1.06
C ASP A 75 -4.29 12.29 -1.01
N ILE A 76 -4.21 11.61 0.14
CA ILE A 76 -4.83 10.31 0.33
C ILE A 76 -6.35 10.46 0.27
N THR A 77 -6.95 9.79 -0.71
CA THR A 77 -8.39 9.70 -0.91
C THR A 77 -8.80 8.24 -0.90
N GLY A 78 -9.86 7.91 -0.18
CA GLY A 78 -10.41 6.56 -0.12
C GLY A 78 -11.89 6.51 -0.48
N VAL A 79 -12.29 5.44 -1.16
CA VAL A 79 -13.67 5.17 -1.57
C VAL A 79 -14.02 3.73 -1.23
N LEU A 80 -15.13 3.49 -0.53
CA LEU A 80 -15.71 2.16 -0.40
C LEU A 80 -16.39 1.80 -1.73
N LEU A 81 -15.83 0.83 -2.46
CA LEU A 81 -16.36 0.40 -3.76
C LEU A 81 -17.49 -0.62 -3.59
N ALA A 82 -17.39 -1.46 -2.56
CA ALA A 82 -18.34 -2.50 -2.20
C ALA A 82 -18.13 -2.87 -0.72
N PRO A 83 -19.08 -3.57 -0.07
CA PRO A 83 -18.86 -4.13 1.26
C PRO A 83 -17.54 -4.91 1.32
N GLY A 84 -16.65 -4.52 2.24
CA GLY A 84 -15.34 -5.15 2.41
C GLY A 84 -14.31 -4.84 1.31
N LEU A 85 -14.52 -3.82 0.46
CA LEU A 85 -13.56 -3.42 -0.57
C LEU A 85 -13.40 -1.88 -0.65
N VAL A 86 -12.21 -1.40 -0.28
CA VAL A 86 -11.83 0.01 -0.34
C VAL A 86 -10.78 0.23 -1.42
N HIS A 87 -10.93 1.30 -2.18
CA HIS A 87 -9.91 1.81 -3.09
C HIS A 87 -9.28 3.06 -2.50
N LEU A 88 -7.95 3.09 -2.42
CA LEU A 88 -7.18 4.27 -2.08
C LEU A 88 -6.43 4.78 -3.29
N THR A 89 -6.38 6.11 -3.42
CA THR A 89 -5.47 6.81 -4.32
C THR A 89 -4.73 7.89 -3.53
N TYR A 90 -3.45 8.06 -3.83
CA TYR A 90 -2.60 9.00 -3.10
C TYR A 90 -1.32 9.28 -3.89
N GLU A 91 -0.57 10.29 -3.47
CA GLU A 91 0.75 10.60 -4.02
C GLU A 91 1.84 10.24 -3.01
N THR A 92 3.05 9.92 -3.47
CA THR A 92 4.22 9.78 -2.60
C THR A 92 5.44 10.46 -3.17
N ARG A 93 6.24 11.08 -2.31
CA ARG A 93 7.63 11.43 -2.59
C ARG A 93 8.60 10.51 -1.86
N PHE A 94 9.68 10.12 -2.54
CA PHE A 94 10.76 9.30 -1.97
C PHE A 94 12.05 9.57 -2.71
N GLU A 95 13.07 10.10 -2.01
CA GLU A 95 14.38 10.41 -2.60
C GLU A 95 14.27 11.23 -3.91
N GLY A 96 13.38 12.24 -3.91
CA GLY A 96 13.13 13.09 -5.08
C GLY A 96 12.27 12.46 -6.19
N ARG A 97 11.86 11.19 -6.06
CA ARG A 97 10.94 10.52 -6.99
C ARG A 97 9.51 10.77 -6.57
N HIS A 98 8.66 11.12 -7.53
CA HIS A 98 7.23 11.31 -7.34
C HIS A 98 6.45 10.16 -8.01
N ALA A 99 5.46 9.60 -7.32
CA ALA A 99 4.57 8.60 -7.88
C ALA A 99 3.12 8.83 -7.43
N ARG A 100 2.17 8.60 -8.35
CA ARG A 100 0.75 8.41 -8.03
C ARG A 100 0.53 6.94 -7.73
N ARG A 101 -0.23 6.67 -6.69
CA ARG A 101 -0.46 5.33 -6.17
C ARG A 101 -1.94 5.00 -6.14
N SER A 102 -2.19 3.71 -6.31
CA SER A 102 -3.52 3.13 -6.24
C SER A 102 -3.41 1.79 -5.51
N SER A 103 -4.24 1.60 -4.49
CA SER A 103 -4.31 0.32 -3.77
C SER A 103 -5.74 -0.12 -3.51
N LEU A 104 -5.98 -1.42 -3.58
CA LEU A 104 -7.24 -2.03 -3.17
C LEU A 104 -7.02 -2.76 -1.87
N TRP A 105 -7.86 -2.44 -0.89
CA TRP A 105 -7.90 -3.08 0.42
C TRP A 105 -9.16 -3.92 0.51
N ARG A 106 -9.01 -5.18 0.89
CA ARG A 106 -10.11 -6.13 1.05
C ARG A 106 -10.18 -6.63 2.49
N LYS A 107 -11.39 -6.74 3.02
CA LYS A 107 -11.69 -7.44 4.27
C LYS A 107 -12.49 -8.69 3.93
N ARG A 108 -11.91 -9.87 4.16
CA ARG A 108 -12.59 -11.15 3.88
C ARG A 108 -13.46 -11.60 5.06
N ASP A 109 -13.00 -11.33 6.26
CA ASP A 109 -13.65 -11.66 7.51
C ASP A 109 -13.17 -10.69 8.61
N GLU A 110 -13.84 -10.72 9.77
CA GLU A 110 -13.52 -9.86 10.90
C GLU A 110 -12.18 -10.20 11.56
N GLU A 111 -11.77 -11.47 11.54
CA GLU A 111 -10.56 -11.95 12.23
C GLU A 111 -9.28 -11.50 11.52
N THR A 112 -9.28 -11.55 10.18
CA THR A 112 -8.13 -11.17 9.36
C THR A 112 -8.01 -9.67 9.16
N GLY A 113 -9.11 -8.94 9.27
CA GLY A 113 -9.18 -7.50 9.08
C GLY A 113 -8.92 -7.06 7.63
N TRP A 114 -8.63 -5.77 7.46
CA TRP A 114 -8.30 -5.19 6.16
C TRP A 114 -6.89 -5.58 5.72
N ARG A 115 -6.76 -6.09 4.49
CA ARG A 115 -5.49 -6.41 3.86
C ARG A 115 -5.42 -5.86 2.44
N MET A 116 -4.24 -5.43 2.03
CA MET A 116 -4.00 -4.96 0.68
C MET A 116 -4.06 -6.15 -0.30
N TYR A 117 -4.97 -6.06 -1.26
CA TYR A 117 -5.17 -7.02 -2.34
C TYR A 117 -4.42 -6.63 -3.62
N TYR A 118 -4.32 -5.34 -3.91
CA TYR A 118 -3.67 -4.84 -5.11
C TYR A 118 -2.90 -3.56 -4.80
N HIS A 119 -1.74 -3.38 -5.42
CA HIS A 119 -1.00 -2.11 -5.43
C HIS A 119 -0.44 -1.78 -6.80
N GLN A 120 -0.43 -0.48 -7.13
CA GLN A 120 0.33 0.03 -8.25
C GLN A 120 0.88 1.43 -7.93
N GLY A 121 2.14 1.64 -8.27
CA GLY A 121 2.78 2.96 -8.29
C GLY A 121 3.13 3.37 -9.71
N THR A 122 2.61 4.51 -10.16
CA THR A 122 2.92 5.10 -11.47
C THR A 122 3.83 6.31 -11.26
N PRO A 123 5.09 6.29 -11.74
CA PRO A 123 5.98 7.44 -11.67
C PRO A 123 5.36 8.67 -12.36
N VAL A 124 5.48 9.83 -11.73
CA VAL A 124 5.07 11.11 -12.29
C VAL A 124 6.32 11.82 -12.83
N PRO A 125 6.41 12.06 -14.14
CA PRO A 125 7.51 12.83 -14.71
C PRO A 125 7.53 14.27 -14.13
N PRO A 126 8.71 14.91 -14.05
CA PRO A 126 8.83 16.28 -13.53
C PRO A 126 7.94 17.31 -14.24
N ASP A 127 7.64 17.06 -15.53
CA ASP A 127 6.92 17.97 -16.41
C ASP A 127 5.39 17.78 -16.38
N VAL A 128 4.91 16.86 -15.52
CA VAL A 128 3.49 16.57 -15.30
C VAL A 128 3.13 17.02 -13.88
N LEU A 129 3.12 18.32 -13.65
CA LEU A 129 2.56 18.97 -12.46
C LEU A 129 1.56 20.04 -12.87
#